data_AF-A0A075FTE7-F1
#
_entry.id   AF-A0A075FTE7-F1
#
_cell.length_a   1.000
_cell.length_b   1.000
_cell.length_c   1.000
_cell.angle_alpha   90.00
_cell.angle_beta   90.00
_cell.angle_gamma   90.00
#
_symmetry.space_group_name_H-M   'P 1'
#
loop_
_entity.id
_entity.type
_entity.pdbx_description
1 polymer ?
#
loop_
_entity_poly.entity_id
_entity_poly.type
_entity_poly.pdbx_seq_one_letter_code
_entity_poly.pdbx_strand_id
1 'polypeptide(L)' 'MRIGTKSQNEFLINLNKKNDVIQNNFLNKIIDTTKVVDVKVMLGDSTVKTISTFDPINIENFLINL' A
#
# COMPACT_ATOMS: atom_id res chain seq x y z
N MET A 1 -9.07 -8.49 -6.79
CA MET A 1 -9.98 -9.45 -7.46
C MET A 1 -10.14 -8.98 -8.91
N ARG A 2 -9.71 -9.73 -9.93
CA ARG A 2 -9.76 -9.27 -11.32
C ARG A 2 -11.02 -9.78 -12.01
N ILE A 3 -11.94 -8.88 -12.36
CA ILE A 3 -12.98 -9.12 -13.39
C ILE A 3 -12.60 -8.25 -14.58
N GLY A 4 -11.75 -8.79 -15.46
CA GLY A 4 -11.18 -8.10 -16.61
C GLY A 4 -11.93 -8.38 -17.92
N THR A 5 -13.25 -8.49 -17.87
CA THR A 5 -14.07 -8.79 -19.06
C THR A 5 -14.64 -7.49 -19.63
N LYS A 6 -14.27 -7.17 -20.88
CA LYS A 6 -14.94 -6.15 -21.68
C LYS A 6 -16.34 -6.67 -22.02
N SER A 7 -17.31 -6.36 -21.16
CA SER A 7 -18.71 -6.74 -21.36
C SER A 7 -19.54 -5.50 -21.68
N GLN A 8 -20.51 -5.64 -22.57
CA GLN A 8 -21.54 -4.63 -22.81
C GLN A 8 -22.67 -4.70 -21.78
N ASN A 9 -22.62 -5.69 -20.87
CA ASN A 9 -23.60 -5.85 -19.81
C ASN A 9 -23.40 -4.78 -18.72
N GLU A 10 -24.44 -3.97 -18.50
CA GLU A 10 -24.41 -2.84 -17.57
C GLU A 10 -24.14 -3.24 -16.11
N PHE A 11 -24.66 -4.40 -15.67
CA PHE A 11 -24.38 -4.93 -14.34
C PHE A 11 -22.89 -5.22 -14.16
N LEU A 12 -22.26 -5.88 -15.14
CA LEU A 12 -20.82 -6.17 -15.10
C LEU A 12 -19.96 -4.89 -15.16
N ILE A 13 -20.38 -3.89 -15.93
CA ILE A 13 -19.71 -2.59 -15.96
C ILE A 13 -19.75 -1.91 -14.58
N ASN A 14 -20.91 -1.89 -13.92
CA ASN A 14 -21.06 -1.30 -12.59
C ASN A 14 -20.30 -2.08 -11.52
N LEU A 15 -20.25 -3.40 -11.62
CA LEU A 15 -19.44 -4.25 -10.75
C LEU A 15 -17.94 -3.93 -10.89
N ASN A 16 -17.45 -3.79 -12.12
CA ASN A 16 -16.06 -3.44 -12.38
C ASN A 16 -15.70 -2.07 -11.79
N LYS A 17 -16.53 -1.04 -11.99
CA LYS A 17 -16.32 0.29 -11.39
C LYS A 17 -16.20 0.23 -9.86
N LYS A 18 -17.06 -0.55 -9.20
CA LYS A 18 -17.00 -0.73 -7.74
C LYS A 18 -15.71 -1.45 -7.32
N ASN A 19 -15.30 -2.48 -8.06
CA ASN A 19 -14.04 -3.18 -7.80
C ASN A 19 -12.84 -2.25 -7.99
N ASP A 20 -12.83 -1.40 -9.01
CA ASP A 20 -11.76 -0.43 -9.24
C ASP A 20 -11.64 0.55 -8.08
N VAL A 21 -12.77 1.06 -7.56
CA VAL A 21 -12.78 1.95 -6.39
C VAL A 21 -12.18 1.25 -5.17
N ILE A 22 -12.60 0.01 -4.89
CA ILE A 22 -12.08 -0.76 -3.75
C ILE A 22 -10.58 -1.02 -3.92
N GLN A 23 -10.15 -1.42 -5.12
CA GLN A 23 -8.75 -1.69 -5.42
C GLN A 23 -7.89 -0.44 -5.25
N ASN A 24 -8.33 0.70 -5.78
CA ASN A 24 -7.60 1.96 -5.66
C ASN A 24 -7.52 2.42 -4.21
N ASN A 25 -8.60 2.31 -3.44
CA ASN A 25 -8.60 2.65 -2.02
C ASN A 25 -7.59 1.79 -1.25
N PHE A 26 -7.55 0.48 -1.53
CA PHE A 26 -6.63 -0.42 -0.87
C PHE A 26 -5.18 -0.17 -1.27
N LEU A 27 -4.94 0.05 -2.58
CA LEU A 27 -3.62 0.37 -3.11
C LEU A 27 -3.06 1.65 -2.48
N ASN A 28 -3.88 2.70 -2.37
CA ASN A 28 -3.48 3.95 -1.75
C ASN A 28 -3.08 3.76 -0.27
N LYS A 29 -3.85 2.96 0.48
CA LYS A 29 -3.51 2.64 1.87
C LYS A 29 -2.20 1.87 2.00
N ILE A 30 -1.95 0.90 1.11
CA ILE A 30 -0.68 0.17 1.08
C ILE A 30 0.47 1.14 0.80
N ILE A 31 0.37 1.95 -0.26
CA ILE A 31 1.42 2.90 -0.65
C ILE A 31 1.78 3.83 0.52
N ASP A 32 0.78 4.37 1.21
CA ASP A 32 0.98 5.27 2.35
C ASP A 32 1.63 4.55 3.54
N THR A 33 1.18 3.34 3.85
CA THR A 33 1.71 2.53 4.95
C THR A 33 3.14 2.06 4.69
N THR A 34 3.47 1.73 3.44
CA THR A 34 4.80 1.28 3.02
C THR A 34 5.70 2.43 2.57
N LYS A 35 5.32 3.68 2.87
CA LYS A 35 6.08 4.84 2.43
C LYS A 35 7.49 4.81 3.01
N VAL A 36 8.46 4.95 2.13
CA VAL A 36 9.87 5.02 2.51
C VAL A 36 10.16 6.38 3.14
N VAL A 37 10.85 6.35 4.27
CA VAL A 37 11.31 7.50 5.03
C VAL A 37 12.83 7.39 5.23
N ASP A 38 13.49 8.54 5.18
CA ASP A 38 14.91 8.62 5.48
C ASP A 38 15.11 8.73 6.99
N VAL A 39 15.83 7.75 7.55
CA VAL A 39 16.14 7.71 8.99
C VAL A 39 17.64 7.72 9.19
N LYS A 40 18.08 8.46 10.21
CA LYS A 40 19.47 8.47 10.66
C LYS A 40 19.67 7.32 11.64
N VAL A 41 20.60 6.42 11.31
CA VAL A 41 20.99 5.30 12.16
C VAL A 41 22.43 5.47 12.60
N MET A 42 22.71 5.08 13.84
CA MET A 42 24.06 5.01 14.38
C MET A 42 24.61 3.60 14.17
N LEU A 43 25.81 3.51 13.61
CA LEU A 43 26.52 2.26 13.42
C LEU A 43 27.36 1.94 14.66
N GLY A 44 27.76 0.68 14.81
CA GLY A 44 28.57 0.22 15.95
C GLY A 44 29.95 0.87 16.06
N ASP A 45 30.42 1.54 15.00
CA ASP A 45 31.64 2.34 14.95
C ASP A 45 31.41 3.82 15.32
N SER A 46 30.24 4.14 15.88
CA SER A 46 29.79 5.49 16.24
C SER A 46 29.58 6.46 15.06
N THR A 47 29.63 5.98 13.82
CA THR A 47 29.27 6.80 12.66
C THR A 47 27.75 6.87 12.49
N VAL A 48 27.25 7.98 11.95
CA VAL A 48 25.81 8.16 11.64
C VAL A 48 25.62 8.09 10.14
N LYS A 49 24.70 7.24 9.67
CA LYS A 49 24.30 7.14 8.27
C LYS A 49 22.81 7.38 8.11
N THR A 50 22.43 7.94 6.97
CA THR A 50 21.02 8.03 6.58
C THR A 50 20.70 6.82 5.72
N ILE A 51 19.63 6.11 6.06
CA ILE A 51 19.10 4.99 5.28
C ILE A 51 17.65 5.26 4.93
N SER A 52 17.26 4.91 3.71
CA SER A 52 15.87 4.96 3.28
C SER A 52 15.21 3.62 3.60
N THR A 53 14.24 3.61 4.51
CA THR A 53 13.53 2.39 4.95
C THR A 53 12.05 2.69 5.19
N PHE A 54 11.23 1.67 5.41
CA PHE A 54 9.85 1.80 5.87
C PHE A 54 9.73 1.39 7.35
N ASP A 55 8.62 1.75 7.98
CA ASP A 55 8.32 1.40 9.37
C ASP A 55 7.49 0.11 9.42
N PRO A 56 8.02 -1.01 9.94
CA PRO A 56 7.29 -2.28 10.02
C PRO A 56 6.07 -2.19 10.96
N ILE A 57 6.09 -1.33 11.98
CA ILE A 57 4.96 -1.18 12.91
C ILE A 57 3.73 -0.62 12.18
N ASN A 58 3.92 0.29 11.23
CA ASN A 58 2.83 0.82 10.42
C ASN A 58 2.18 -0.29 9.58
N ILE A 59 2.99 -1.22 9.04
CA ILE A 59 2.51 -2.36 8.27
C ILE A 59 1.77 -3.35 9.17
N GLU A 60 2.32 -3.70 10.33
CA GLU A 60 1.68 -4.59 11.30
C GLU A 60 0.31 -4.04 11.74
N ASN A 61 0.26 -2.75 12.10
CA ASN A 61 -0.99 -2.08 12.48
C ASN A 61 -2.00 -2.06 11.33
N PHE A 62 -1.55 -1.85 10.09
CA PHE A 62 -2.43 -1.91 8.93
C PHE A 62 -3.03 -3.31 8.74
N LEU A 63 -2.23 -4.37 8.90
CA LEU A 63 -2.68 -5.76 8.75
C LEU A 63 -3.63 -6.22 9.85
N ILE A 64 -3.45 -5.73 11.09
CA ILE A 64 -4.34 -6.06 12.22
C ILE A 64 -5.71 -5.39 12.08
N ASN A 65 -5.75 -4.17 11.53
CA ASN A 65 -6.96 -3.35 11.40
C ASN A 65 -7.65 -3.48 10.03
N LEU A 66 -7.31 -4.53 9.28
CA LEU A 66 -7.74 -4.81 7.92
C LEU A 66 -9.03 -5.65 7.91
#